data_AF-A0A6N4AIP5-F1
#
_entry.id   AF-A0A6N4AIP5-F1
#
_cell.length_a   1.000
_cell.length_b   1.000
_cell.length_c   1.000
_cell.angle_alpha   90.00
_cell.angle_beta   90.00
_cell.angle_gamma   90.00
#
_symmetry.space_group_name_H-M   'P 1'
#
loop_
_entity.id
_entity.type
_entity.pdbx_description
1 polymer ?
#
loop_
_entity_poly.entity_id
_entity_poly.type
_entity_poly.pdbx_seq_one_letter_code
_entity_poly.pdbx_strand_id
1 'polypeptide(L)'
;MKKTHYLISRGNFSTPKNNLQEEVMDYLATLEGTLIDIKDILKMQSVIESKFAELNAKYKRCRPISARFEERRYKERIYLSGFEQVEFFFSPATLIQL
;
A
#
# COMPACT_ATOMS: atom_id res chain seq x y z
N MET A 1 -4.16 -23.96 -3.08
CA MET A 1 -5.33 -23.06 -3.05
C MET A 1 -5.14 -21.99 -4.10
N LYS A 2 -6.19 -21.64 -4.86
CA LYS A 2 -6.15 -20.52 -5.81
C LYS A 2 -6.36 -19.21 -5.03
N LYS A 3 -5.48 -18.22 -5.22
CA LYS A 3 -5.66 -16.90 -4.61
C LYS A 3 -7.00 -16.30 -5.06
N THR A 4 -7.83 -15.96 -4.09
CA THR A 4 -9.12 -15.29 -4.32
C THR A 4 -9.08 -13.85 -3.82
N HIS A 5 -8.21 -13.58 -2.84
CA HIS A 5 -8.12 -12.29 -2.19
C HIS A 5 -6.66 -11.88 -1.99
N TYR A 6 -6.50 -10.62 -1.64
CA TYR A 6 -5.29 -10.05 -1.08
C TYR A 6 -5.60 -9.42 0.27
N LEU A 7 -4.74 -9.67 1.25
CA LEU A 7 -4.74 -8.98 2.54
C LEU A 7 -3.72 -7.84 2.48
N ILE A 8 -4.12 -6.62 2.80
CA ILE A 8 -3.18 -5.52 3.00
C ILE A 8 -2.41 -5.77 4.31
N SER A 9 -1.08 -5.70 4.23
CA SER A 9 -0.20 -5.84 5.38
C SER A 9 0.87 -4.77 5.35
N ARG A 10 1.32 -4.39 6.54
CA ARG A 10 2.49 -3.53 6.72
C ARG A 10 3.62 -4.32 7.37
N GLY A 11 4.84 -3.91 7.08
CA GLY A 11 6.05 -4.51 7.62
C GLY A 11 6.88 -3.48 8.38
N ASN A 12 8.19 -3.52 8.17
CA ASN A 12 9.11 -2.59 8.82
C ASN A 12 8.74 -1.14 8.52
N PHE A 13 8.88 -0.27 9.51
CA PHE A 13 8.67 1.17 9.37
C PHE A 13 9.86 1.95 9.96
N SER A 14 10.06 3.15 9.45
CA SER A 14 11.05 4.11 9.93
C SER A 14 10.39 5.46 10.17
N THR A 15 11.04 6.33 10.95
CA THR A 15 10.50 7.64 11.31
C THR A 15 10.28 8.50 10.06
N PRO A 16 9.09 9.11 9.87
CA PRO A 16 8.85 10.04 8.77
C PRO A 16 9.73 11.28 8.91
N LYS A 17 10.18 11.82 7.78
CA LYS A 17 11.11 12.97 7.72
C LYS A 17 10.39 14.32 7.55
N ASN A 18 9.08 14.29 7.26
CA ASN A 18 8.24 15.45 7.06
C ASN A 18 6.75 15.07 7.14
N ASN A 19 5.89 16.09 7.24
CA ASN A 19 4.44 15.92 7.41
C ASN A 19 3.75 15.17 6.25
N LEU A 20 4.28 15.25 5.02
CA LEU A 20 3.75 14.48 3.89
C LEU A 20 3.96 12.98 4.11
N GLN A 21 5.16 12.59 4.55
CA GLN A 21 5.47 11.19 4.85
C GLN A 21 4.66 10.67 6.03
N GLU A 22 4.48 11.49 7.07
CA GLU A 22 3.67 11.17 8.24
C GLU A 22 2.20 10.90 7.85
N GLU A 23 1.57 11.80 7.10
CA GLU A 23 0.17 11.64 6.69
C GLU A 23 -0.03 10.47 5.70
N VAL A 24 0.97 10.18 4.86
CA VAL A 24 0.94 8.96 4.03
C VAL A 24 1.04 7.70 4.90
N MET A 25 1.93 7.68 5.91
CA MET A 25 2.04 6.54 6.81
C MET A 25 0.74 6.28 7.58
N ASP A 26 0.12 7.35 8.08
CA ASP A 26 -1.17 7.28 8.78
C ASP A 26 -2.26 6.74 7.86
N TYR A 27 -2.36 7.26 6.63
CA TYR A 27 -3.31 6.75 5.65
C TYR A 27 -3.10 5.26 5.36
N LEU A 28 -1.86 4.83 5.10
CA LEU A 28 -1.55 3.41 4.86
C LEU A 28 -1.85 2.54 6.08
N ALA A 29 -1.72 3.08 7.30
CA ALA A 29 -2.13 2.39 8.54
C ALA A 29 -3.62 2.08 8.56
N THR A 30 -4.46 3.00 8.08
CA THR A 30 -5.93 2.79 8.05
C THR A 30 -6.35 1.63 7.13
N LEU A 31 -5.50 1.24 6.19
CA LEU A 31 -5.76 0.15 5.25
C LEU A 31 -5.30 -1.22 5.75
N GLU A 32 -4.48 -1.26 6.80
CA GLU A 32 -3.92 -2.50 7.34
C GLU A 32 -5.03 -3.48 7.74
N GLY A 33 -4.91 -4.74 7.32
CA GLY A 33 -5.90 -5.78 7.59
C GLY A 33 -7.10 -5.78 6.62
N THR A 34 -7.17 -4.85 5.66
CA THR A 34 -8.22 -4.87 4.64
C THR A 34 -8.05 -6.06 3.70
N LEU A 35 -9.12 -6.84 3.53
CA LEU A 35 -9.20 -7.93 2.56
C LEU A 35 -9.83 -7.43 1.26
N ILE A 36 -9.22 -7.76 0.13
CA ILE A 36 -9.60 -7.27 -1.20
C ILE A 36 -9.80 -8.45 -2.13
N ASP A 37 -10.90 -8.49 -2.88
CA ASP A 37 -11.07 -9.46 -3.96
C ASP A 37 -9.97 -9.26 -5.01
N ILE A 38 -9.41 -10.34 -5.53
CA ILE A 38 -8.40 -10.28 -6.59
C ILE A 38 -8.81 -9.42 -7.79
N LYS A 39 -10.10 -9.33 -8.10
CA LYS A 39 -10.63 -8.50 -9.19
C LYS A 39 -10.53 -7.00 -8.92
N ASP A 40 -10.49 -6.60 -7.65
CA ASP A 40 -10.47 -5.21 -7.21
C ASP A 40 -9.07 -4.69 -6.88
N ILE A 41 -8.02 -5.51 -7.07
CA ILE A 41 -6.65 -5.15 -6.70
C ILE A 41 -6.15 -3.89 -7.43
N LEU A 42 -6.39 -3.79 -8.73
CA LEU A 42 -6.00 -2.63 -9.54
C LEU A 42 -6.78 -1.37 -9.12
N LYS A 43 -8.05 -1.53 -8.74
CA LYS A 43 -8.87 -0.44 -8.22
C LYS A 43 -8.31 0.07 -6.90
N MET A 44 -7.93 -0.82 -5.98
CA MET A 44 -7.31 -0.40 -4.71
C MET A 44 -5.97 0.31 -4.93
N GLN A 45 -5.13 -0.20 -5.84
CA GLN A 45 -3.86 0.46 -6.19
C GLN A 45 -4.11 1.88 -6.67
N SER A 46 -5.08 2.07 -7.59
CA SER A 46 -5.46 3.39 -8.10
C SER A 46 -6.02 4.32 -7.02
N VAL A 47 -6.77 3.80 -6.05
CA VAL A 47 -7.26 4.58 -4.89
C VAL A 47 -6.08 5.09 -4.04
N ILE A 48 -5.09 4.24 -3.76
CA ILE A 48 -3.90 4.61 -2.99
C ILE A 48 -3.06 5.65 -3.75
N GLU A 49 -2.83 5.43 -5.05
CA GLU A 49 -2.09 6.38 -5.90
C GLU A 49 -2.78 7.74 -5.98
N SER A 50 -4.11 7.74 -6.10
CA SER A 50 -4.92 8.98 -6.10
C SER A 50 -4.78 9.72 -4.77
N LYS A 51 -4.77 9.00 -3.64
CA LYS A 51 -4.55 9.61 -2.33
C LYS A 51 -3.14 10.19 -2.21
N PHE A 52 -2.13 9.55 -2.77
CA PHE A 52 -0.77 10.10 -2.78
C PHE A 52 -0.68 11.37 -3.64
N ALA A 53 -1.37 11.42 -4.78
CA ALA A 53 -1.45 12.63 -5.61
C ALA A 53 -2.13 13.79 -4.86
N GLU A 54 -3.22 13.52 -4.14
CA GLU A 54 -3.90 14.49 -3.28
C GLU A 54 -2.94 15.05 -2.21
N LEU A 55 -2.23 14.17 -1.50
CA LEU A 55 -1.30 14.56 -0.44
C LEU A 55 -0.08 15.31 -0.99
N ASN A 56 0.47 14.89 -2.13
CA ASN A 56 1.53 15.62 -2.83
C ASN A 56 1.08 17.05 -3.20
N ALA A 57 -0.17 17.22 -3.67
CA ALA A 57 -0.72 18.53 -4.00
C ALA A 57 -0.96 19.42 -2.76
N LYS A 58 -1.32 18.82 -1.63
CA LYS A 58 -1.45 19.48 -0.32
C LYS A 58 -0.10 19.97 0.20
N TYR A 59 0.94 19.15 0.11
CA TYR A 59 2.28 19.41 0.66
C TYR A 59 3.31 19.85 -0.38
N LYS A 60 3.04 20.95 -1.09
CA LYS A 60 3.86 21.44 -2.22
C LYS A 60 5.34 21.73 -1.90
N ARG A 61 5.69 21.92 -0.62
CA ARG A 61 7.06 22.19 -0.17
C ARG A 61 7.86 20.91 0.12
N CYS A 62 7.19 19.77 0.25
CA CYS A 62 7.83 18.48 0.45
C CYS A 62 8.22 17.86 -0.90
N ARG A 63 9.25 17.00 -0.91
CA ARG A 63 9.55 16.19 -2.09
C ARG A 63 8.35 15.23 -2.33
N PRO A 64 7.73 15.23 -3.52
CA PRO A 64 6.58 14.37 -3.79
C PRO A 64 6.92 12.89 -3.62
N ILE A 65 5.96 12.13 -3.10
CA ILE A 65 6.02 10.67 -3.07
C ILE A 65 5.65 10.17 -4.45
N SER A 66 6.59 9.45 -5.07
CA SER A 66 6.43 8.79 -6.36
C SER A 66 6.55 7.29 -6.15
N ALA A 67 5.46 6.66 -5.77
CA ALA A 67 5.39 5.24 -5.49
C ALA A 67 4.60 4.49 -6.57
N ARG A 68 4.87 3.19 -6.72
CA ARG A 68 4.19 2.30 -7.65
C ARG A 68 4.08 0.90 -7.08
N PHE A 69 3.14 0.12 -7.59
CA PHE A 69 2.98 -1.26 -7.18
C PHE A 69 3.77 -2.21 -8.07
N GLU A 70 4.54 -3.11 -7.45
CA GLU A 70 5.40 -4.07 -8.13
C GLU A 70 5.15 -5.49 -7.60
N GLU A 71 4.85 -6.41 -8.51
CA GLU A 71 4.81 -7.84 -8.19
C GLU A 71 6.22 -8.39 -8.00
N ARG A 72 6.48 -8.97 -6.82
CA ARG A 72 7.72 -9.71 -6.55
C ARG A 72 7.45 -11.20 -6.63
N ARG A 73 8.29 -11.92 -7.38
CA ARG A 73 8.19 -13.39 -7.57
C ARG A 73 8.22 -14.16 -6.24
N TYR A 74 8.95 -13.66 -5.24
CA TYR A 74 9.00 -14.26 -3.92
C TYR A 74 7.69 -13.98 -3.15
N LYS A 75 6.98 -15.05 -2.78
CA LYS A 75 5.71 -15.03 -2.02
C LYS A 75 4.50 -14.42 -2.74
N GLU A 76 4.59 -14.17 -4.05
CA GLU A 76 3.50 -13.61 -4.89
C GLU A 76 2.87 -12.32 -4.33
N ARG A 77 3.68 -11.52 -3.64
CA ARG A 77 3.26 -10.26 -3.01
C ARG A 77 3.38 -9.10 -4.00
N ILE A 78 2.44 -8.17 -3.89
CA ILE A 78 2.51 -6.90 -4.59
C ILE A 78 3.00 -5.85 -3.58
N TYR A 79 4.17 -5.27 -3.83
CA TYR A 79 4.80 -4.30 -2.94
C TYR A 79 4.55 -2.88 -3.42
N LEU A 80 4.36 -1.95 -2.48
CA LEU A 80 4.51 -0.53 -2.74
C LEU A 80 6.01 -0.20 -2.78
N SER A 81 6.54 0.06 -3.96
CA SER A 81 7.92 0.50 -4.19
C SER A 81 7.96 2.02 -4.33
N GLY A 82 9.05 2.65 -3.90
CA GLY A 82 9.23 4.12 -3.99
C GLY A 82 8.79 4.91 -2.75
N PHE A 83 8.39 4.22 -1.68
CA PHE A 83 8.15 4.81 -0.36
C PHE A 83 8.85 3.98 0.72
N GLU A 84 9.98 4.47 1.24
CA GLU A 84 10.88 3.71 2.12
C GLU A 84 10.49 3.75 3.60
N GLN A 85 9.58 4.64 3.98
CA GLN A 85 9.21 4.87 5.38
C GLN A 85 8.40 3.70 5.96
N VAL A 86 7.72 2.91 5.11
CA VAL A 86 6.98 1.72 5.54
C VAL A 86 6.98 0.68 4.44
N GLU A 87 7.25 -0.57 4.80
CA GLU A 87 6.94 -1.70 3.95
C GLU A 87 5.41 -1.85 3.88
N PHE A 88 4.86 -1.73 2.68
CA PHE A 88 3.44 -1.91 2.44
C PHE A 88 3.26 -2.90 1.29
N PHE A 89 2.44 -3.93 1.50
CA PHE A 89 2.25 -4.98 0.49
C PHE A 89 0.90 -5.67 0.60
N PHE A 90 0.45 -6.17 -0.55
CA PHE A 90 -0.69 -7.06 -0.66
C PHE A 90 -0.19 -8.52 -0.59
N SER A 91 -0.63 -9.26 0.41
CA SER A 91 -0.32 -10.69 0.57
C SER A 91 -1.45 -11.55 0.00
N PRO A 92 -1.16 -12.58 -0.80
CA PRO A 92 -2.18 -13.53 -1.24
C PRO A 92 -2.94 -14.12 -0.05
N ALA A 93 -4.26 -14.17 -0.15
CA ALA A 93 -5.15 -14.73 0.86
C ALA A 93 -6.23 -15.61 0.21
N THR A 94 -6.73 -16.58 1.00
CA THR A 94 -7.86 -17.43 0.61
C THR A 94 -8.84 -17.48 1.78
N LEU A 95 -10.14 -17.34 1.48
CA LEU A 95 -11.19 -17.56 2.47
C LEU A 95 -11.29 -19.06 2.78
N ILE A 96 -11.24 -19.40 4.06
CA ILE A 96 -11.50 -20.76 4.54
C ILE A 96 -12.96 -20.78 4.98
N GLN A 97 -13.76 -21.70 4.42
CA GLN A 97 -15.06 -22.04 5.01
C GLN A 97 -14.80 -22.94 6.21
N LEU A 98 -15.23 -22.48 7.39
CA LEU A 98 -15.19 -23.24 8.64
C LEU A 98 -16.42 -24.14 8.74
#